data_AF-A0A956ULM1-F1
#
_entry.id   AF-A0A956ULM1-F1
#
_cell.length_a   1.000
_cell.length_b   1.000
_cell.length_c   1.000
_cell.angle_alpha   90.00
_cell.angle_beta   90.00
_cell.angle_gamma   90.00
#
_symmetry.space_group_name_H-M   'P 1'
#
loop_
_entity.id
_entity.type
_entity.pdbx_description
1 polymer ?
#
loop_
_entity_poly.entity_id
_entity_poly.type
_entity_poly.pdbx_seq_one_letter_code
_entity_poly.pdbx_strand_id
1 'polypeptide(L)'
;MSWSEFPVPRSEADLSAGWFSALLHPRVVESVTLERLEGLSNAPFRARLGYAGDDADDRGSREAPPSVIVKMGRAPGAIRGVTRGATRGATANVIDREFLFYQDLAPHLPVPVPRVLYRLASSDGHFILVLEDLLLRKEIQPFKPGDLPFVVETLGRRLHPPHWDSPLSAKHPYLRTMASFVERVESRLGEGVPRLLQRFRGEIGDDERELISRLPGRFADAVRPLVDVPATLCHHDLNRRNLFVEGPGANREVIFVDWQLVSAVPGVRD
;
A
#
# COMPACT_ATOMS: atom_id res chain seq x y z
N MET A 1 -14.49 16.37 -18.98
CA MET A 1 -14.44 16.72 -17.53
C MET A 1 -12.99 16.68 -17.10
N SER A 2 -12.48 17.69 -16.39
CA SER A 2 -11.19 17.55 -15.74
C SER A 2 -11.35 16.57 -14.57
N TRP A 3 -10.45 15.60 -14.46
CA TRP A 3 -10.45 14.59 -13.40
C TRP A 3 -10.39 15.16 -11.97
N SER A 4 -10.16 16.47 -11.83
CA SER A 4 -10.12 17.21 -10.56
C SER A 4 -11.50 17.39 -9.88
N GLU A 5 -12.61 17.14 -10.59
CA GLU A 5 -13.97 17.31 -10.04
C GLU A 5 -14.77 16.01 -9.96
N PHE A 6 -14.19 14.88 -10.34
CA PHE A 6 -14.89 13.60 -10.28
C PHE A 6 -15.17 13.22 -8.80
N PRO A 7 -16.40 12.81 -8.44
CA PRO A 7 -16.75 12.52 -7.05
C PRO A 7 -15.91 11.36 -6.51
N VAL A 8 -15.16 11.61 -5.45
CA VAL A 8 -14.38 10.61 -4.73
C VAL A 8 -15.28 9.92 -3.70
N PRO A 9 -15.48 8.59 -3.78
CA PRO A 9 -16.23 7.80 -2.81
C PRO A 9 -15.71 8.03 -1.38
N ARG A 10 -16.64 8.10 -0.42
CA ARG A 10 -16.33 8.31 1.01
C ARG A 10 -16.69 7.10 1.87
N SER A 11 -17.49 6.19 1.32
CA SER A 11 -17.99 5.01 1.98
C SER A 11 -18.21 3.89 0.97
N GLU A 12 -18.43 2.67 1.47
CA GLU A 12 -18.80 1.50 0.67
C GLU A 12 -20.05 1.75 -0.17
N ALA A 13 -21.05 2.46 0.38
CA ALA A 13 -22.30 2.77 -0.31
C ALA A 13 -22.10 3.67 -1.55
N ASP A 14 -21.01 4.45 -1.60
CA ASP A 14 -20.71 5.32 -2.73
C ASP A 14 -20.17 4.55 -3.94
N LEU A 15 -19.69 3.31 -3.74
CA LEU A 15 -19.19 2.40 -4.79
C LEU A 15 -20.36 1.73 -5.55
N SER A 16 -21.26 2.56 -6.07
CA SER A 16 -22.48 2.14 -6.77
C SER A 16 -22.26 1.90 -8.26
N ALA A 17 -23.21 1.19 -8.89
CA ALA A 17 -23.26 1.01 -10.34
C ALA A 17 -23.27 2.36 -11.11
N GLY A 18 -23.98 3.36 -10.59
CA GLY A 18 -23.99 4.71 -11.16
C GLY A 18 -22.61 5.39 -11.08
N TRP A 19 -21.90 5.25 -9.95
CA TRP A 19 -20.55 5.79 -9.81
C TRP A 19 -19.55 5.13 -10.76
N PHE A 20 -19.57 3.79 -10.85
CA PHE A 20 -18.72 3.08 -11.80
C PHE A 20 -19.07 3.38 -13.26
N SER A 21 -20.36 3.55 -13.60
CA SER A 21 -20.78 3.98 -14.94
C SER A 21 -20.21 5.34 -15.31
N ALA A 22 -20.20 6.29 -14.36
CA ALA A 22 -19.59 7.60 -14.58
C ALA A 22 -18.06 7.49 -14.75
N LEU A 23 -17.41 6.62 -13.97
CA LEU A 23 -15.96 6.43 -14.02
C LEU A 23 -15.50 5.75 -15.32
N LEU A 24 -16.29 4.78 -15.80
CA LEU A 24 -15.97 3.90 -16.93
C LEU A 24 -16.64 4.33 -18.25
N HIS A 25 -17.19 5.54 -18.30
CA HIS A 25 -17.87 6.06 -19.49
C HIS A 25 -17.03 5.84 -20.77
N PRO A 26 -17.63 5.33 -21.88
CA PRO A 26 -19.07 5.17 -22.14
C PRO A 26 -19.72 3.87 -21.63
N ARG A 27 -19.01 3.02 -20.89
CA ARG A 27 -19.56 1.76 -20.39
C ARG A 27 -20.59 2.02 -19.28
N VAL A 28 -21.74 1.35 -19.38
CA VAL A 28 -22.81 1.42 -18.38
C VAL A 28 -22.71 0.17 -17.51
N VAL A 29 -22.48 0.38 -16.22
CA VAL A 29 -22.50 -0.67 -15.19
C VAL A 29 -23.91 -0.72 -14.61
N GLU A 30 -24.56 -1.89 -14.72
CA GLU A 30 -25.91 -2.13 -14.20
C GLU A 30 -25.90 -2.72 -12.79
N SER A 31 -24.85 -3.46 -12.45
CA SER A 31 -24.72 -4.10 -11.15
C SER A 31 -23.29 -4.07 -10.63
N VAL A 32 -23.17 -3.97 -9.31
CA VAL A 32 -21.90 -4.03 -8.59
C VAL A 32 -22.08 -4.97 -7.41
N THR A 33 -21.19 -5.96 -7.30
CA THR A 33 -21.08 -6.77 -6.09
C THR A 33 -19.74 -6.48 -5.42
N LEU A 34 -19.79 -6.05 -4.17
CA LEU A 34 -18.61 -5.75 -3.37
C LEU A 34 -18.29 -6.93 -2.46
N GLU A 35 -17.04 -7.37 -2.50
CA GLU A 35 -16.49 -8.36 -1.59
C GLU A 35 -15.34 -7.70 -0.82
N ARG A 36 -15.48 -7.58 0.50
CA ARG A 36 -14.38 -7.09 1.34
C ARG A 36 -13.30 -8.15 1.41
N LEU A 37 -12.07 -7.75 1.08
CA LEU A 37 -10.90 -8.62 1.16
C LEU A 37 -10.32 -8.53 2.57
N GLU A 38 -10.66 -9.52 3.39
CA GLU A 38 -10.23 -9.61 4.77
C GLU A 38 -8.71 -9.86 4.90
N GLY A 39 -8.13 -9.35 5.99
CA GLY A 39 -6.72 -9.56 6.31
C GLY A 39 -5.73 -8.77 5.44
N LEU A 40 -6.21 -7.78 4.69
CA LEU A 40 -5.41 -6.78 3.98
C LEU A 40 -5.57 -5.41 4.65
N SER A 41 -4.55 -4.58 4.54
CA SER A 41 -4.58 -3.21 5.06
C SER A 41 -5.60 -2.35 4.31
N ASN A 42 -6.22 -1.39 5.02
CA ASN A 42 -7.31 -0.55 4.51
C ASN A 42 -8.55 -1.32 4.00
N ALA A 43 -8.63 -2.64 4.24
CA ALA A 43 -9.75 -3.53 3.92
C ALA A 43 -10.33 -3.28 2.51
N PRO A 44 -9.54 -3.51 1.43
CA PRO A 44 -9.96 -3.23 0.07
C PRO A 44 -11.20 -4.03 -0.31
N PHE A 45 -11.90 -3.52 -1.32
CA PHE A 45 -13.01 -4.23 -1.94
C PHE A 45 -12.56 -4.81 -3.26
N ARG A 46 -12.95 -6.05 -3.54
CA ARG A 46 -13.10 -6.52 -4.91
C ARG A 46 -14.50 -6.13 -5.37
N ALA A 47 -14.58 -5.31 -6.41
CA ALA A 47 -15.84 -4.93 -7.05
C ALA A 47 -16.00 -5.72 -8.34
N ARG A 48 -16.99 -6.62 -8.38
CA ARG A 48 -17.42 -7.30 -9.62
C ARG A 48 -18.46 -6.43 -10.32
N LEU A 49 -18.27 -6.20 -11.62
CA LEU A 49 -19.05 -5.24 -12.41
C LEU A 49 -19.83 -5.99 -13.50
N GLY A 50 -21.15 -5.81 -13.53
CA GLY A 50 -22.01 -6.26 -14.64
C GLY A 50 -22.38 -5.09 -15.54
N TYR A 51 -22.23 -5.25 -16.86
CA TYR A 51 -22.43 -4.18 -17.84
C TYR A 51 -23.72 -4.37 -18.65
N ALA A 52 -24.28 -3.26 -19.13
CA ALA A 52 -25.42 -3.28 -20.04
C ALA A 52 -25.00 -3.78 -21.43
N GLY A 53 -25.71 -4.76 -21.97
CA GLY A 53 -25.56 -5.21 -23.37
C GLY A 53 -24.26 -5.95 -23.67
N ASP A 54 -23.89 -6.95 -22.85
CA ASP A 54 -22.77 -7.88 -23.06
C ASP A 54 -22.91 -8.78 -24.33
N ASP A 55 -23.48 -8.26 -25.42
CA ASP A 55 -23.22 -8.78 -26.75
C ASP A 55 -21.83 -8.29 -27.17
N ALA A 56 -20.88 -9.24 -27.11
CA ALA A 56 -19.51 -9.10 -27.54
C ALA A 56 -19.44 -8.64 -29.01
N ASP A 57 -19.31 -7.32 -29.23
CA ASP A 57 -18.76 -6.82 -30.49
C ASP A 57 -17.47 -6.02 -30.23
N ASP A 58 -16.41 -6.70 -30.66
CA ASP A 58 -14.98 -6.48 -30.47
C ASP A 58 -14.46 -5.34 -31.33
N ARG A 59 -14.82 -4.08 -31.01
CA ARG A 59 -14.27 -2.91 -31.72
C ARG A 59 -13.91 -1.75 -30.80
N GLY A 60 -12.69 -1.82 -30.25
CA GLY A 60 -11.81 -0.64 -30.15
C GLY A 60 -11.84 0.20 -28.87
N SER A 61 -12.53 -0.20 -27.81
CA SER A 61 -12.40 0.43 -26.47
C SER A 61 -11.71 -0.56 -25.53
N ARG A 62 -10.81 -0.07 -24.66
CA ARG A 62 -10.17 -0.89 -23.61
C ARG A 62 -11.25 -1.79 -22.97
N GLU A 63 -11.05 -3.10 -23.08
CA GLU A 63 -11.96 -4.12 -22.54
C GLU A 63 -12.33 -3.73 -21.10
N ALA A 64 -13.64 -3.58 -20.84
CA ALA A 64 -14.11 -3.11 -19.55
C ALA A 64 -13.85 -4.21 -18.51
N PRO A 65 -13.19 -3.92 -17.39
CA PRO A 65 -12.78 -4.97 -16.46
C PRO A 65 -14.02 -5.58 -15.79
N PRO A 66 -14.19 -6.92 -15.78
CA PRO A 66 -15.30 -7.57 -15.07
C PRO A 66 -15.13 -7.51 -13.55
N SER A 67 -13.92 -7.23 -13.07
CA SER A 67 -13.60 -7.04 -11.66
C SER A 67 -12.45 -6.05 -11.47
N VAL A 68 -12.50 -5.27 -10.40
CA VAL A 68 -11.46 -4.32 -9.99
C VAL A 68 -11.22 -4.39 -8.49
N ILE A 69 -10.01 -4.03 -8.05
CA ILE A 69 -9.68 -3.85 -6.64
C ILE A 69 -9.78 -2.37 -6.29
N VAL A 70 -10.57 -2.05 -5.28
CA VAL A 70 -10.81 -0.69 -4.81
C VAL A 70 -10.20 -0.51 -3.42
N LYS A 71 -9.32 0.48 -3.31
CA LYS A 71 -8.78 0.98 -2.04
C LYS A 71 -9.21 2.41 -1.84
N MET A 72 -9.88 2.66 -0.72
CA MET A 72 -10.26 4.00 -0.29
C MET A 72 -9.48 4.37 0.96
N GLY A 73 -9.19 5.65 1.10
CA GLY A 73 -8.56 6.13 2.32
C GLY A 73 -8.70 7.63 2.46
N ARG A 74 -8.17 8.12 3.57
CA ARG A 74 -8.12 9.55 3.87
C ARG A 74 -6.72 9.92 4.28
N ALA A 75 -6.20 10.95 3.63
CA ALA A 75 -4.98 11.61 4.01
C ALA A 75 -5.17 12.33 5.36
N PRO A 76 -4.40 12.03 6.41
CA PRO A 76 -4.36 12.91 7.57
C PRO A 76 -3.79 14.26 7.14
N GLY A 77 -4.62 15.33 7.15
CA GLY A 77 -4.10 16.70 7.06
C GLY A 77 -4.80 17.72 6.17
N ALA A 78 -5.94 17.44 5.52
CA ALA A 78 -6.75 18.54 4.96
C ALA A 78 -7.54 19.28 6.07
N ILE A 79 -6.83 19.79 7.08
CA ILE A 79 -7.36 20.78 8.01
C ILE A 79 -6.94 22.14 7.45
N ARG A 80 -7.93 22.96 7.10
CA ARG A 80 -7.74 24.38 6.78
C ARG A 80 -6.93 25.06 7.89
N GLY A 81 -5.79 25.63 7.53
CA GLY A 81 -5.02 26.53 8.40
C GLY A 81 -3.71 25.94 8.91
N VAL A 82 -2.69 25.88 8.05
CA VAL A 82 -1.29 25.93 8.51
C VAL A 82 -0.62 27.11 7.83
N THR A 83 -0.46 28.15 8.62
CA THR A 83 0.28 29.37 8.36
C THR A 83 1.73 29.04 7.98
N ARG A 84 2.29 29.80 7.02
CA ARG A 84 3.74 29.87 6.77
C ARG A 84 4.46 30.11 8.12
N GLY A 85 5.22 29.13 8.62
CA GLY A 85 6.13 29.36 9.74
C GLY A 85 6.13 28.38 10.93
N ALA A 86 5.43 27.25 10.88
CA ALA A 86 5.59 26.21 11.91
C ALA A 86 6.58 25.11 11.45
N THR A 87 7.56 24.86 12.31
CA THR A 87 8.62 23.84 12.29
C THR A 87 8.42 22.65 11.35
N ARG A 88 9.38 22.50 10.41
CA ARG A 88 9.60 21.29 9.60
C ARG A 88 9.76 20.06 10.51
N GLY A 89 8.74 19.21 10.55
CA GLY A 89 8.81 17.88 11.17
C GLY A 89 7.71 17.66 12.20
N ALA A 90 6.50 17.32 11.75
CA ALA A 90 5.56 16.41 12.46
C ALA A 90 4.15 16.37 11.84
N THR A 91 3.72 17.34 11.02
CA THR A 91 2.30 17.42 10.60
C THR A 91 2.09 17.99 9.18
N ALA A 92 2.74 17.41 8.17
CA ALA A 92 2.53 17.79 6.76
C ALA A 92 1.85 16.66 5.96
N ASN A 93 0.60 16.90 5.56
CA ASN A 93 -0.17 16.27 4.48
C ASN A 93 0.26 14.86 4.04
N VAL A 94 -0.20 13.83 4.75
CA VAL A 94 0.08 12.45 4.34
C VAL A 94 -1.09 11.98 3.49
N ILE A 95 -1.07 12.29 2.19
CA ILE A 95 -1.75 11.40 1.24
C ILE A 95 -1.18 9.99 1.48
N ASP A 96 -2.04 8.97 1.46
CA ASP A 96 -1.59 7.59 1.71
C ASP A 96 -0.36 7.29 0.86
N ARG A 97 0.67 6.73 1.49
CA ARG A 97 1.94 6.41 0.82
C ARG A 97 1.69 5.53 -0.40
N GLU A 98 0.70 4.66 -0.35
CA GLU A 98 0.34 3.82 -1.49
C GLU A 98 -0.16 4.66 -2.68
N PHE A 99 -0.97 5.69 -2.44
CA PHE A 99 -1.47 6.57 -3.50
C PHE A 99 -0.34 7.37 -4.16
N LEU A 100 0.62 7.85 -3.37
CA LEU A 100 1.80 8.56 -3.88
C LEU A 100 2.78 7.60 -4.56
N PHE A 101 2.95 6.38 -4.04
CA PHE A 101 3.73 5.33 -4.68
C PHE A 101 3.23 5.03 -6.09
N TYR A 102 1.93 4.81 -6.25
CA TYR A 102 1.34 4.56 -7.57
C TYR A 102 1.41 5.76 -8.51
N GLN A 103 1.57 6.98 -7.97
CA GLN A 103 1.82 8.17 -8.76
C GLN A 103 3.26 8.26 -9.27
N ASP A 104 4.20 8.15 -8.33
CA ASP A 104 5.54 8.68 -8.51
C ASP A 104 6.55 7.57 -8.81
N LEU A 105 6.35 6.37 -8.23
CA LEU A 105 7.34 5.28 -8.27
C LEU A 105 6.89 4.11 -9.13
N ALA A 106 5.63 3.68 -9.03
CA ALA A 106 5.11 2.54 -9.77
C ALA A 106 5.35 2.60 -11.30
N PRO A 107 5.20 3.76 -11.99
CA PRO A 107 5.44 3.84 -13.43
C PRO A 107 6.89 3.59 -13.87
N HIS A 108 7.84 3.66 -12.92
CA HIS A 108 9.27 3.54 -13.18
C HIS A 108 9.89 2.33 -12.47
N LEU A 109 9.06 1.49 -11.86
CA LEU A 109 9.53 0.38 -11.04
C LEU A 109 10.00 -0.79 -11.93
N PRO A 110 11.17 -1.38 -11.66
CA PRO A 110 11.71 -2.50 -12.46
C PRO A 110 11.07 -3.86 -12.09
N VAL A 111 9.97 -3.86 -11.34
CA VAL A 111 9.23 -5.05 -10.93
C VAL A 111 7.75 -4.83 -11.17
N PRO A 112 6.98 -5.89 -11.49
CA PRO A 112 5.56 -5.73 -11.76
C PRO A 112 4.78 -5.39 -10.49
N VAL A 113 3.80 -4.50 -10.67
CA VAL A 113 2.81 -4.08 -9.67
C VAL A 113 1.43 -4.04 -10.32
N PRO A 114 0.33 -4.05 -9.55
CA PRO A 114 -1.00 -3.87 -10.12
C PRO A 114 -1.11 -2.60 -10.96
N ARG A 115 -1.69 -2.73 -12.14
CA ARG A 115 -2.03 -1.61 -13.01
C ARG A 115 -3.08 -0.74 -12.33
N VAL A 116 -2.78 0.56 -12.27
CA VAL A 116 -3.73 1.58 -11.85
C VAL A 116 -4.69 1.85 -13.01
N LEU A 117 -5.96 1.54 -12.80
CA LEU A 117 -7.02 1.85 -13.77
C LEU A 117 -7.50 3.28 -13.57
N TYR A 118 -7.77 3.64 -12.30
CA TYR A 118 -8.15 5.00 -11.91
C TYR A 118 -7.54 5.37 -10.57
N ARG A 119 -7.27 6.66 -10.42
CA ARG A 119 -6.72 7.24 -9.20
C ARG A 119 -7.27 8.64 -9.05
N LEU A 120 -8.03 8.87 -7.98
CA LEU A 120 -8.72 10.13 -7.73
C LEU A 120 -8.45 10.58 -6.30
N ALA A 121 -8.30 11.88 -6.11
CA ALA A 121 -8.18 12.49 -4.80
C ALA A 121 -9.00 13.78 -4.75
N SER A 122 -9.63 14.03 -3.61
CA SER A 122 -10.40 15.24 -3.34
C SER A 122 -9.56 16.24 -2.54
N SER A 123 -9.94 17.52 -2.60
CA SER A 123 -9.26 18.60 -1.88
C SER A 123 -9.34 18.46 -0.35
N ASP A 124 -10.31 17.70 0.17
CA ASP A 124 -10.47 17.40 1.60
C ASP A 124 -9.69 16.14 2.04
N GLY A 125 -8.82 15.62 1.18
CA GLY A 125 -7.86 14.56 1.49
C GLY A 125 -8.40 13.14 1.35
N HIS A 126 -9.63 12.92 0.88
CA HIS A 126 -10.06 11.57 0.52
C HIS A 126 -9.42 11.15 -0.81
N PHE A 127 -9.18 9.86 -0.96
CA PHE A 127 -8.72 9.32 -2.22
C PHE A 127 -9.29 7.92 -2.47
N ILE A 128 -9.25 7.53 -3.73
CA ILE A 128 -9.56 6.19 -4.19
C ILE A 128 -8.50 5.74 -5.21
N LEU A 129 -8.06 4.50 -5.05
CA LEU A 129 -7.29 3.75 -6.03
C LEU A 129 -8.16 2.62 -6.57
N VAL A 130 -8.32 2.58 -7.89
CA VAL A 130 -8.95 1.48 -8.61
C VAL A 130 -7.85 0.77 -9.38
N LEU A 131 -7.51 -0.42 -8.92
CA LEU A 131 -6.47 -1.28 -9.46
C LEU A 131 -7.11 -2.42 -10.26
N GLU A 132 -6.35 -3.01 -11.18
CA GLU A 132 -6.78 -4.25 -11.82
C GLU A 132 -6.95 -5.38 -10.79
N ASP A 133 -7.85 -6.31 -11.08
CA ASP A 133 -7.93 -7.57 -10.35
C ASP A 133 -6.97 -8.58 -10.96
N LEU A 134 -5.82 -8.78 -10.32
CA LEU A 134 -4.77 -9.68 -10.80
C LEU A 134 -5.28 -11.10 -11.01
N LEU A 135 -6.27 -11.57 -10.25
CA LEU A 135 -6.82 -12.93 -10.37
C LEU A 135 -7.54 -13.20 -11.71
N LEU A 136 -7.79 -12.16 -12.52
CA LEU A 136 -8.32 -12.32 -13.87
C LEU A 136 -7.24 -12.69 -14.89
N ARG A 137 -5.96 -12.55 -14.55
CA ARG A 137 -4.86 -12.93 -15.44
C ARG A 137 -4.71 -14.46 -15.47
N LYS A 138 -4.54 -15.04 -16.66
CA LYS A 138 -4.60 -16.50 -16.86
C LYS A 138 -3.54 -17.29 -16.11
N GLU A 139 -2.33 -16.73 -15.96
CA GLU A 139 -1.17 -17.45 -15.41
C GLU A 139 -0.81 -16.98 -13.99
N ILE A 140 -1.65 -16.15 -13.37
CA ILE A 140 -1.43 -15.65 -12.03
C ILE A 140 -1.69 -16.74 -10.99
N GLN A 141 -0.85 -16.80 -9.98
CA GLN A 141 -1.03 -17.69 -8.84
C GLN A 141 -0.66 -16.95 -7.56
N PRO A 142 -1.35 -17.21 -6.44
CA PRO A 142 -0.85 -16.80 -5.13
C PRO A 142 0.54 -17.39 -4.89
N PHE A 143 1.41 -16.63 -4.24
CA PHE A 143 2.74 -17.09 -3.86
C PHE A 143 2.70 -18.41 -3.10
N LYS A 144 3.64 -19.31 -3.43
CA LYS A 144 3.90 -20.56 -2.69
C LYS A 144 5.34 -20.55 -2.17
N PRO A 145 5.66 -21.27 -1.07
CA PRO A 145 7.01 -21.28 -0.51
C PRO A 145 8.13 -21.63 -1.51
N GLY A 146 7.86 -22.47 -2.51
CA GLY A 146 8.81 -22.80 -3.57
C GLY A 146 9.17 -21.63 -4.49
N ASP A 147 8.42 -20.53 -4.44
CA ASP A 147 8.67 -19.33 -5.25
C ASP A 147 9.63 -18.35 -4.57
N LEU A 148 10.03 -18.59 -3.31
CA LEU A 148 10.92 -17.71 -2.54
C LEU A 148 12.22 -17.34 -3.27
N PRO A 149 12.91 -18.26 -3.99
CA PRO A 149 14.11 -17.88 -4.75
C PRO A 149 13.85 -16.76 -5.77
N PHE A 150 12.69 -16.75 -6.43
CA PHE A 150 12.32 -15.70 -7.39
C PHE A 150 12.07 -14.37 -6.70
N VAL A 151 11.53 -14.37 -5.47
CA VAL A 151 11.34 -13.15 -4.68
C VAL A 151 12.70 -12.55 -4.34
N VAL A 152 13.60 -13.36 -3.76
CA VAL A 152 14.96 -12.93 -3.38
C VAL A 152 15.72 -12.41 -4.60
N GLU A 153 15.63 -13.12 -5.72
CA GLU A 153 16.25 -12.68 -6.97
C GLU A 153 15.67 -11.35 -7.48
N THR A 154 14.35 -11.20 -7.44
CA THR A 154 13.67 -9.98 -7.88
C THR A 154 14.05 -8.79 -7.01
N LEU A 155 14.16 -8.97 -5.69
CA LEU A 155 14.65 -7.94 -4.78
C LEU A 155 16.10 -7.55 -5.09
N GLY A 156 17.00 -8.55 -5.11
CA GLY A 156 18.44 -8.34 -5.21
C GLY A 156 18.93 -7.94 -6.60
N ARG A 157 18.20 -8.27 -7.68
CA ARG A 157 18.59 -7.93 -9.06
C ARG A 157 17.80 -6.77 -9.66
N ARG A 158 16.54 -6.58 -9.24
CA ARG A 158 15.64 -5.61 -9.87
C ARG A 158 15.25 -4.49 -8.92
N LEU A 159 14.60 -4.80 -7.79
CA LEU A 159 14.00 -3.75 -6.95
C LEU A 159 15.04 -2.90 -6.21
N HIS A 160 15.97 -3.53 -5.50
CA HIS A 160 16.89 -2.80 -4.63
C HIS A 160 18.03 -2.07 -5.37
N PRO A 161 18.72 -2.67 -6.37
CA PRO A 161 19.91 -2.06 -6.95
C PRO A 161 19.72 -0.65 -7.56
N PRO A 162 18.64 -0.35 -8.32
CA PRO A 162 18.45 0.98 -8.91
C PRO A 162 18.22 2.10 -7.89
N HIS A 163 17.94 1.73 -6.65
CA HIS A 163 17.56 2.62 -5.57
C HIS A 163 18.57 2.65 -4.43
N TRP A 164 19.62 1.83 -4.51
CA TRP A 164 20.62 1.64 -3.47
C TRP A 164 21.39 2.94 -3.18
N ASP A 165 21.45 3.30 -1.90
CA ASP A 165 22.07 4.51 -1.34
C ASP A 165 21.71 5.81 -2.07
N SER A 166 20.51 5.85 -2.65
CA SER A 166 20.02 7.00 -3.40
C SER A 166 19.25 7.96 -2.48
N PRO A 167 19.17 9.27 -2.81
CA PRO A 167 18.46 10.26 -2.01
C PRO A 167 16.93 10.18 -2.16
N LEU A 168 16.36 8.96 -2.12
CA LEU A 168 14.95 8.67 -2.35
C LEU A 168 14.02 9.45 -1.41
N SER A 169 14.33 9.47 -0.11
CA SER A 169 13.52 10.19 0.88
C SER A 169 13.57 11.70 0.72
N ALA A 170 14.62 12.25 0.11
CA ALA A 170 14.68 13.66 -0.25
C ALA A 170 13.82 13.99 -1.48
N LYS A 171 13.78 13.08 -2.48
CA LYS A 171 12.95 13.20 -3.69
C LYS A 171 11.48 12.91 -3.42
N HIS A 172 11.20 11.99 -2.52
CA HIS A 172 9.86 11.52 -2.14
C HIS A 172 9.70 11.60 -0.61
N PRO A 173 9.41 12.78 -0.05
CA PRO A 173 9.37 13.01 1.40
C PRO A 173 8.32 12.19 2.16
N TYR A 174 7.38 11.55 1.46
CA TYR A 174 6.41 10.62 2.04
C TYR A 174 7.01 9.25 2.39
N LEU A 175 8.17 8.90 1.82
CA LEU A 175 8.89 7.66 2.15
C LEU A 175 9.46 7.74 3.56
N ARG A 176 9.22 6.71 4.35
CA ARG A 176 9.78 6.62 5.70
C ARG A 176 11.25 6.23 5.65
N THR A 177 12.05 6.86 6.48
CA THR A 177 13.45 6.52 6.72
C THR A 177 13.59 5.55 7.88
N MET A 178 14.76 4.91 7.99
CA MET A 178 15.07 4.01 9.11
C MET A 178 15.06 4.74 10.46
N ALA A 179 15.63 5.96 10.52
CA ALA A 179 15.58 6.82 11.69
C ALA A 179 14.12 7.09 12.12
N SER A 180 13.26 7.51 11.18
CA SER A 180 11.85 7.77 11.47
C SER A 180 11.09 6.52 11.93
N PHE A 181 11.52 5.32 11.49
CA PHE A 181 10.93 4.06 11.93
C PHE A 181 11.31 3.75 13.38
N VAL A 182 12.58 3.89 13.74
CA VAL A 182 13.05 3.70 15.11
C VAL A 182 12.32 4.63 16.07
N GLU A 183 12.28 5.93 15.77
CA GLU A 183 11.60 6.93 16.60
C GLU A 183 10.12 6.59 16.81
N ARG A 184 9.39 6.23 15.75
CA ARG A 184 7.97 5.90 15.86
C ARG A 184 7.70 4.64 16.66
N VAL A 185 8.49 3.59 16.45
CA VAL A 185 8.30 2.33 17.19
C VAL A 185 8.63 2.55 18.66
N GLU A 186 9.72 3.26 18.96
CA GLU A 186 10.13 3.57 20.32
C GLU A 186 9.07 4.39 21.07
N SER A 187 8.53 5.44 20.45
CA SER A 187 7.40 6.20 21.00
C SER A 187 6.18 5.31 21.28
N ARG A 188 5.81 4.44 20.34
CA ARG A 188 4.68 3.50 20.52
C ARG A 188 4.92 2.49 21.62
N LEU A 189 6.15 1.99 21.77
CA LEU A 189 6.51 1.07 22.86
C LEU A 189 6.43 1.80 24.21
N GLY A 190 7.01 2.99 24.32
CA GLY A 190 6.97 3.80 25.55
C GLY A 190 5.55 4.11 26.02
N GLU A 191 4.63 4.41 25.10
CA GLU A 191 3.23 4.68 25.44
C GLU A 191 2.39 3.41 25.61
N GLY A 192 2.64 2.40 24.77
CA GLY A 192 1.82 1.20 24.63
C GLY A 192 2.10 0.15 25.68
N VAL A 193 3.37 -0.07 26.04
CA VAL A 193 3.78 -1.09 27.01
C VAL A 193 3.11 -0.89 28.38
N PRO A 194 3.13 0.32 28.99
CA PRO A 194 2.45 0.54 30.27
C PRO A 194 0.95 0.23 30.20
N ARG A 195 0.29 0.64 29.11
CA ARG A 195 -1.15 0.41 28.90
C ARG A 195 -1.46 -1.08 28.74
N LEU A 196 -0.63 -1.80 27.98
CA LEU A 196 -0.75 -3.24 27.78
C LEU A 196 -0.62 -3.99 29.11
N LEU A 197 0.44 -3.71 29.87
CA LEU A 197 0.68 -4.35 31.16
C LEU A 197 -0.42 -4.04 32.18
N GLN A 198 -0.98 -2.83 32.17
CA GLN A 198 -2.10 -2.47 33.02
C GLN A 198 -3.38 -3.22 32.61
N ARG A 199 -3.68 -3.25 31.30
CA ARG A 199 -4.92 -3.82 30.75
C ARG A 199 -5.01 -5.34 30.90
N PHE A 200 -3.88 -6.03 30.78
CA PHE A 200 -3.76 -7.48 30.80
C PHE A 200 -3.03 -8.00 32.05
N ARG A 201 -3.02 -7.22 33.13
CA ARG A 201 -2.27 -7.55 34.36
C ARG A 201 -2.59 -8.92 34.99
N GLY A 202 -3.77 -9.49 34.72
CA GLY A 202 -4.21 -10.79 35.24
C GLY A 202 -4.02 -11.93 34.25
N GLU A 203 -3.58 -11.63 33.02
CA GLU A 203 -3.35 -12.59 31.93
C GLU A 203 -1.85 -12.73 31.62
N ILE A 204 -1.02 -11.77 32.05
CA ILE A 204 0.43 -11.73 31.85
C ILE A 204 1.14 -12.13 33.15
N GLY A 205 1.95 -13.18 33.10
CA GLY A 205 2.76 -13.65 34.23
C GLY A 205 3.87 -12.66 34.60
N ASP A 206 4.48 -12.85 35.77
CA ASP A 206 5.50 -11.93 36.28
C ASP A 206 6.75 -11.88 35.39
N ASP A 207 7.21 -13.04 34.90
CA ASP A 207 8.37 -13.13 33.99
C ASP A 207 8.10 -12.43 32.64
N GLU A 208 6.90 -12.59 32.09
CA GLU A 208 6.49 -11.94 30.84
C GLU A 208 6.38 -10.42 31.02
N ARG A 209 5.84 -9.97 32.16
CA ARG A 209 5.74 -8.55 32.51
C ARG A 209 7.12 -7.93 32.60
N GLU A 210 8.07 -8.61 33.26
CA GLU A 210 9.44 -8.17 33.34
C GLU A 210 10.06 -8.02 31.95
N LEU A 211 9.92 -9.04 31.09
CA LEU A 211 10.44 -9.00 29.72
C LEU A 211 9.84 -7.85 28.90
N ILE A 212 8.50 -7.72 28.89
CA ILE A 212 7.78 -6.70 28.12
C ILE A 212 8.15 -5.29 28.61
N SER A 213 8.32 -5.10 29.92
CA SER A 213 8.69 -3.80 30.51
C SER A 213 10.06 -3.30 30.06
N ARG A 214 10.93 -4.21 29.60
CA ARG A 214 12.28 -3.89 29.11
C ARG A 214 12.31 -3.51 27.62
N LEU A 215 11.20 -3.65 26.89
CA LEU A 215 11.17 -3.36 25.44
C LEU A 215 11.45 -1.89 25.08
N PRO A 216 10.86 -0.89 25.78
CA PRO A 216 11.23 0.50 25.56
C PRO A 216 12.74 0.72 25.82
N GLY A 217 13.40 1.45 24.94
CA GLY A 217 14.83 1.72 24.91
C GLY A 217 15.63 0.61 24.21
N ARG A 218 15.35 -0.66 24.55
CA ARG A 218 16.09 -1.82 23.99
C ARG A 218 15.82 -2.03 22.51
N PHE A 219 14.59 -1.77 22.05
CA PHE A 219 14.27 -1.83 20.64
C PHE A 219 15.15 -0.85 19.84
N ALA A 220 15.21 0.41 20.28
CA ALA A 220 16.02 1.42 19.62
C ALA A 220 17.50 1.01 19.58
N ASP A 221 18.06 0.52 20.69
CA ASP A 221 19.46 0.09 20.74
C ASP A 221 19.78 -1.05 19.75
N ALA A 222 18.89 -2.04 19.64
CA ALA A 222 19.09 -3.17 18.74
C ALA A 222 18.99 -2.78 17.24
N VAL A 223 18.20 -1.76 16.93
CA VAL A 223 17.84 -1.41 15.55
C VAL A 223 18.63 -0.20 15.04
N ARG A 224 19.10 0.68 15.93
CA ARG A 224 19.86 1.90 15.59
C ARG A 224 21.06 1.64 14.66
N PRO A 225 21.81 0.51 14.73
CA PRO A 225 22.87 0.24 13.76
C PRO A 225 22.40 0.23 12.29
N LEU A 226 21.12 -0.06 12.03
CA LEU A 226 20.55 -0.03 10.68
C LEU A 226 20.30 1.39 10.15
N VAL A 227 20.37 2.43 10.99
CA VAL A 227 20.17 3.82 10.55
C VAL A 227 21.28 4.28 9.60
N ASP A 228 22.50 3.79 9.81
CA ASP A 228 23.69 4.16 9.03
C ASP A 228 23.98 3.17 7.89
N VAL A 229 23.15 2.13 7.72
CA VAL A 229 23.26 1.17 6.62
C VAL A 229 22.66 1.79 5.35
N PRO A 230 23.27 1.58 4.17
CA PRO A 230 22.72 2.06 2.91
C PRO A 230 21.25 1.68 2.73
N ALA A 231 20.43 2.68 2.40
CA ALA A 231 19.01 2.50 2.18
C ALA A 231 18.71 2.16 0.72
N THR A 232 17.55 1.56 0.50
CA THR A 232 16.97 1.33 -0.83
C THR A 232 15.45 1.51 -0.74
N LEU A 233 14.76 1.46 -1.87
CA LEU A 233 13.31 1.34 -1.88
C LEU A 233 12.91 -0.06 -1.39
N CYS A 234 12.18 -0.11 -0.28
CA CYS A 234 11.66 -1.36 0.29
C CYS A 234 10.14 -1.37 0.28
N HIS A 235 9.58 -2.56 0.10
CA HIS A 235 8.14 -2.82 0.26
C HIS A 235 7.72 -2.65 1.73
N HIS A 236 8.55 -3.15 2.65
CA HIS A 236 8.47 -3.04 4.11
C HIS A 236 7.29 -3.76 4.79
N ASP A 237 6.39 -4.34 3.99
CA ASP A 237 5.39 -5.33 4.41
C ASP A 237 5.48 -6.58 3.54
N LEU A 238 6.70 -7.07 3.29
CA LEU A 238 6.91 -8.20 2.39
C LEU A 238 6.51 -9.51 3.06
N ASN A 239 5.32 -10.00 2.74
CA ASN A 239 4.81 -11.26 3.23
C ASN A 239 4.03 -12.01 2.13
N ARG A 240 3.79 -13.31 2.33
CA ARG A 240 3.17 -14.19 1.31
C ARG A 240 1.81 -13.71 0.78
N ARG A 241 1.07 -12.89 1.53
CA ARG A 241 -0.26 -12.38 1.12
C ARG A 241 -0.13 -11.21 0.13
N ASN A 242 1.03 -10.57 0.12
CA ASN A 242 1.36 -9.41 -0.72
C ASN A 242 2.12 -9.80 -1.99
N LEU A 243 2.13 -11.10 -2.32
CA LEU A 243 2.89 -11.65 -3.43
C LEU A 243 2.01 -12.53 -4.32
N PHE A 244 2.07 -12.24 -5.62
CA PHE A 244 1.60 -13.14 -6.67
C PHE A 244 2.76 -13.53 -7.56
N VAL A 245 2.60 -14.64 -8.25
CA VAL A 245 3.56 -15.14 -9.23
C VAL A 245 2.83 -15.35 -10.55
N GLU A 246 3.43 -14.89 -11.65
CA GLU A 246 2.88 -15.03 -12.99
C GLU A 246 3.90 -15.73 -13.90
N GLY A 247 3.41 -16.60 -14.78
CA GLY A 247 4.23 -17.27 -15.79
C GLY A 247 4.79 -18.64 -15.40
N PRO A 248 5.33 -19.40 -16.37
CA PRO A 248 5.83 -20.76 -16.15
C PRO A 248 7.33 -20.81 -15.81
N GLY A 249 7.70 -21.82 -15.02
CA GLY A 249 9.09 -22.27 -14.85
C GLY A 249 10.06 -21.18 -14.40
N ALA A 250 11.15 -21.01 -15.13
CA ALA A 250 12.22 -20.06 -14.83
C ALA A 250 11.88 -18.60 -15.22
N ASN A 251 10.82 -18.38 -16.01
CA ASN A 251 10.38 -17.05 -16.44
C ASN A 251 9.31 -16.45 -15.52
N ARG A 252 9.16 -17.01 -14.32
CA ARG A 252 8.19 -16.54 -13.33
C ARG A 252 8.51 -15.11 -12.90
N GLU A 253 7.52 -14.24 -12.96
CA GLU A 253 7.59 -12.90 -12.41
C GLU A 253 6.90 -12.83 -11.06
N VAL A 254 7.49 -12.10 -10.12
CA VAL A 254 6.92 -11.83 -8.80
C VAL A 254 6.25 -10.47 -8.84
N ILE A 255 4.93 -10.45 -8.61
CA ILE A 255 4.13 -9.24 -8.54
C ILE A 255 3.93 -8.87 -7.07
N PHE A 256 4.31 -7.64 -6.72
CA PHE A 256 4.20 -7.10 -5.38
C PHE A 256 2.94 -6.24 -5.29
N VAL A 257 2.11 -6.52 -4.29
CA VAL A 257 0.89 -5.75 -4.00
C VAL A 257 0.94 -5.18 -2.59
N ASP A 258 0.09 -4.19 -2.32
CA ASP A 258 -0.05 -3.56 -1.00
C ASP A 258 1.17 -2.71 -0.55
N TRP A 259 1.48 -1.68 -1.34
CA TRP A 259 2.63 -0.78 -1.13
C TRP A 259 2.41 0.30 -0.07
N GLN A 260 1.43 0.13 0.81
CA GLN A 260 1.13 1.08 1.90
C GLN A 260 2.33 1.38 2.82
N LEU A 261 3.24 0.42 3.04
CA LEU A 261 4.37 0.57 3.97
C LEU A 261 5.66 1.00 3.29
N VAL A 262 5.63 1.27 1.99
CA VAL A 262 6.80 1.63 1.18
C VAL A 262 7.68 2.68 1.87
N SER A 263 8.98 2.39 1.86
CA SER A 263 9.98 3.09 2.66
C SER A 263 11.31 3.22 1.92
N ALA A 264 12.12 4.18 2.34
CA ALA A 264 13.54 4.27 2.02
C ALA A 264 14.34 3.79 3.25
N VAL A 265 14.63 2.49 3.30
CA VAL A 265 15.25 1.80 4.45
C VAL A 265 16.27 0.75 3.96
N PRO A 266 17.13 0.21 4.81
CA PRO A 266 18.03 -0.88 4.42
C PRO A 266 17.28 -2.09 3.85
N GLY A 267 17.86 -2.72 2.82
CA GLY A 267 17.23 -3.83 2.08
C GLY A 267 16.81 -5.02 2.94
N VAL A 268 17.49 -5.26 4.07
CA VAL A 268 17.16 -6.30 5.07
C VAL A 268 15.77 -6.12 5.75
N ARG A 269 15.09 -5.00 5.49
CA ARG A 269 13.72 -4.75 5.95
C ARG A 269 12.65 -5.42 5.09
N ASP A 270 13.02 -5.85 3.88
CA ASP A 270 12.26 -6.79 3.05
C ASP A 270 12.76 -8.22 3.27
#